data_AF-A0A9P1MEX2-F1
#
_entry.id   AF-A0A9P1MEX2-F1
#
_cell.length_a   1.000
_cell.length_b   1.000
_cell.length_c   1.000
_cell.angle_alpha   90.00
_cell.angle_beta   90.00
_cell.angle_gamma   90.00
#
_symmetry.space_group_name_H-M   'P 1'
#
loop_
_entity.id
_entity.type
_entity.pdbx_description
1 polymer ?
#
loop_
_entity_poly.entity_id
_entity_poly.type
_entity_poly.pdbx_seq_one_letter_code
_entity_poly.pdbx_strand_id
1 'polypeptide(L)'
;MAYTTVQVPEDWSKEVNPILQSYRTVFTESDANLPTMRVPPAEILTEGAKPIAQKVRPVPLAVRTELQDKLRSMESAGITEKSKSPWASPLVLVRKKVECSPQSRCHEG
;
A
#
# COMPACT_ATOMS: atom_id res chain seq x y z
N MET A 1 10.00 0.19 3.12
CA MET A 1 9.28 0.44 4.39
C MET A 1 10.02 -0.36 5.46
N ALA A 2 10.62 0.31 6.44
CA ALA A 2 11.25 -0.38 7.57
C ALA A 2 10.15 -0.62 8.60
N TYR A 3 9.55 -1.80 8.59
CA TYR A 3 8.73 -2.25 9.69
C TYR A 3 9.66 -2.53 10.87
N THR A 4 9.42 -1.93 12.03
CA THR A 4 10.10 -2.37 13.25
C THR A 4 9.64 -3.79 13.53
N THR A 5 10.56 -4.76 13.37
CA THR A 5 10.28 -6.14 13.75
C THR A 5 10.13 -6.17 15.28
N VAL A 6 8.88 -6.15 15.75
CA VAL A 6 8.57 -6.39 17.15
C VAL A 6 8.77 -7.88 17.40
N GLN A 7 9.80 -8.21 18.17
CA GLN A 7 10.05 -9.57 18.63
C GLN A 7 9.04 -9.90 19.74
N VAL A 8 8.50 -11.12 19.73
CA VAL A 8 7.64 -11.59 20.83
C VAL A 8 8.51 -11.69 22.09
N PRO A 9 8.15 -11.01 23.21
CA PRO A 9 8.90 -11.11 24.46
C PRO A 9 8.97 -12.57 24.96
N GLU A 10 10.10 -12.92 25.59
CA GLU A 10 10.40 -14.29 26.03
C GLU A 10 9.29 -14.88 26.93
N ASP A 11 8.73 -14.03 27.81
CA ASP A 11 7.76 -14.38 28.83
C ASP A 11 6.50 -15.07 28.28
N TRP A 12 6.05 -14.69 27.08
CA TRP A 12 4.83 -15.22 26.45
C TRP A 12 5.12 -15.97 25.14
N SER A 13 6.39 -16.15 24.79
CA SER A 13 6.82 -16.78 23.54
C SER A 13 6.19 -18.17 23.33
N LYS A 14 6.11 -18.98 24.40
CA LYS A 14 5.56 -20.35 24.37
C LYS A 14 4.05 -20.39 24.07
N GLU A 15 3.32 -19.35 24.45
CA GLU A 15 1.87 -19.26 24.25
C GLU A 15 1.53 -18.57 22.92
N VAL A 16 2.29 -17.54 22.54
CA VAL A 16 1.99 -16.70 21.37
C VAL A 16 2.50 -17.32 20.07
N ASN A 17 3.70 -17.92 20.05
CA ASN A 17 4.26 -18.53 18.85
C ASN A 17 3.37 -19.59 18.17
N PRO A 18 2.74 -20.54 18.90
CA PRO A 18 1.84 -21.50 18.25
C PRO A 18 0.62 -20.83 17.61
N ILE A 19 0.11 -19.75 18.20
CA ILE A 19 -1.02 -18.97 17.65
C ILE A 19 -0.59 -18.23 16.38
N LEU A 20 0.56 -17.56 16.41
CA LEU A 20 1.10 -16.88 15.23
C LEU A 20 1.35 -17.86 14.08
N GLN A 21 1.82 -19.07 14.40
CA GLN A 21 1.99 -20.13 13.42
C GLN A 21 0.64 -20.64 12.88
N SER A 22 -0.36 -20.85 13.74
CA SER A 22 -1.68 -21.34 13.31
C SER A 22 -2.44 -20.32 12.45
N TYR A 23 -2.22 -19.03 12.66
CA TYR A 23 -2.88 -17.94 11.92
C TYR A 23 -1.95 -17.20 10.97
N ARG A 24 -0.82 -17.79 10.57
CA ARG A 24 0.19 -17.13 9.71
C ARG A 24 -0.41 -16.55 8.43
N THR A 25 -1.40 -17.23 7.85
CA THR A 25 -2.07 -16.83 6.60
C THR A 25 -2.92 -15.56 6.72
N VAL A 26 -3.28 -15.15 7.94
CA VAL A 26 -4.02 -13.91 8.19
C VAL A 26 -3.13 -12.68 8.03
N PHE A 27 -1.83 -12.84 8.31
CA PHE A 27 -0.86 -11.74 8.26
C PHE A 27 -0.22 -11.62 6.89
N THR A 28 0.00 -10.38 6.45
CA THR A 28 0.75 -10.08 5.23
C THR A 28 2.11 -9.53 5.59
N GLU A 29 3.16 -10.16 5.08
CA GLU A 29 4.54 -9.71 5.28
C GLU A 29 4.90 -8.53 4.34
N SER A 30 4.14 -8.33 3.26
CA SER A 30 4.30 -7.20 2.35
C SER A 30 3.03 -6.84 1.57
N ASP A 31 2.95 -5.58 1.13
CA ASP A 31 1.91 -5.06 0.23
C ASP A 31 1.84 -5.79 -1.13
N ALA A 32 2.86 -6.57 -1.50
CA ALA A 32 2.89 -7.27 -2.78
C ALA A 32 2.06 -8.56 -2.76
N ASN A 33 1.81 -9.13 -1.57
CA ASN A 33 1.09 -10.39 -1.37
C ASN A 33 -0.18 -10.17 -0.54
N LEU A 34 -1.00 -9.20 -0.96
CA LEU A 34 -2.28 -8.98 -0.29
C LEU A 34 -3.23 -10.16 -0.59
N PRO A 35 -3.88 -10.74 0.43
CA PRO A 35 -4.87 -11.78 0.22
C PRO A 35 -6.04 -11.19 -0.58
N THR A 36 -6.40 -11.88 -1.66
CA THR A 36 -7.58 -11.53 -2.44
C THR A 36 -8.77 -12.33 -1.94
N MET A 37 -9.91 -11.67 -1.77
CA MET A 37 -11.16 -12.32 -1.40
C MET A 37 -12.04 -12.45 -2.65
N ARG A 38 -12.61 -13.64 -2.88
CA ARG A 38 -13.57 -13.86 -3.96
C ARG A 38 -14.96 -13.42 -3.51
N VAL A 39 -15.17 -12.11 -3.46
CA VAL A 39 -16.49 -11.50 -3.25
C VAL A 39 -17.06 -11.02 -4.59
N PRO A 40 -18.39 -10.94 -4.74
CA PRO A 40 -19.00 -10.27 -5.88
C PRO A 40 -18.45 -8.83 -6.03
N PRO A 41 -18.28 -8.32 -7.26
CA PRO A 41 -17.89 -6.93 -7.47
C PRO A 41 -18.84 -5.97 -6.77
N ALA A 42 -18.30 -4.94 -6.13
CA ALA A 42 -19.12 -3.88 -5.58
C ALA A 42 -19.69 -3.02 -6.71
N GLU A 43 -21.02 -2.86 -6.74
CA GLU A 43 -21.69 -1.94 -7.65
C GLU A 43 -21.67 -0.52 -7.10
N ILE A 44 -21.19 0.44 -7.90
CA ILE A 44 -21.17 1.86 -7.54
C ILE A 44 -22.31 2.54 -8.30
N LEU A 45 -23.39 2.87 -7.59
CA LEU A 45 -24.53 3.59 -8.15
C LEU A 45 -24.19 5.08 -8.27
N THR A 46 -24.27 5.63 -9.49
CA THR A 46 -23.93 7.03 -9.77
C THR A 46 -25.16 7.95 -9.82
N GLU A 47 -26.36 7.41 -9.60
CA GLU A 47 -27.63 8.16 -9.53
C GLU A 47 -27.87 9.16 -10.70
N GLY A 48 -27.38 8.84 -11.90
CA GLY A 48 -27.52 9.70 -13.08
C GLY A 48 -26.49 10.83 -13.19
N ALA A 49 -25.48 10.87 -12.32
CA ALA A 49 -24.37 11.80 -12.44
C ALA A 49 -23.61 11.62 -13.76
N LYS A 50 -23.32 12.73 -14.43
CA LYS A 50 -22.53 12.73 -15.67
C LYS A 50 -21.04 12.50 -15.35
N PRO A 51 -20.29 11.77 -16.21
CA PRO A 51 -18.87 11.57 -16.02
C PRO A 51 -18.06 12.85 -15.90
N ILE A 52 -17.11 12.86 -14.96
CA ILE A 52 -16.17 13.96 -14.73
C ILE A 52 -14.75 13.44 -14.98
N ALA A 53 -14.06 14.04 -15.94
CA ALA A 53 -12.66 13.77 -16.24
C ALA A 53 -11.79 15.00 -15.89
N GLN A 54 -11.14 14.94 -14.74
CA GLN A 54 -10.26 16.00 -14.26
C GLN A 54 -8.86 15.89 -14.90
N LYS A 55 -8.25 17.05 -15.19
CA LYS A 55 -6.89 17.12 -15.76
C LYS A 55 -5.84 16.57 -14.79
N VAL A 56 -4.94 15.73 -15.31
CA VAL A 56 -3.83 15.15 -14.54
C VAL A 56 -2.86 16.21 -14.03
N ARG A 57 -2.42 16.07 -12.77
CA ARG A 57 -1.41 16.91 -12.13
C ARG A 57 0.00 16.49 -12.59
N PRO A 58 0.90 17.43 -12.95
CA PRO A 58 2.27 17.07 -13.30
C PRO A 58 3.01 16.38 -12.14
N VAL A 59 3.68 15.27 -12.44
CA VAL A 59 4.49 14.54 -11.46
C VAL A 59 5.91 15.12 -11.42
N PRO A 60 6.43 15.55 -10.25
CA PRO A 60 7.80 16.02 -10.10
C PRO A 60 8.83 14.95 -10.47
N LEU A 61 9.91 15.34 -11.17
CA LEU A 61 10.91 14.41 -11.70
C LEU A 61 11.51 13.48 -10.64
N ALA A 62 11.81 14.03 -9.46
CA ALA A 62 12.46 13.31 -8.36
C ALA A 62 11.69 12.07 -7.86
N VAL A 63 10.36 12.01 -8.09
CA VAL A 63 9.48 10.94 -7.58
C VAL A 63 8.82 10.13 -8.71
N ARG A 64 9.16 10.41 -9.98
CA ARG A 64 8.54 9.72 -11.12
C ARG A 64 8.84 8.24 -11.14
N THR A 65 10.09 7.87 -10.91
CA THR A 65 10.52 6.45 -10.91
C THR A 65 9.81 5.69 -9.80
N GLU A 66 9.83 6.21 -8.57
CA GLU A 66 9.14 5.61 -7.43
C GLU A 66 7.63 5.42 -7.68
N LEU A 67 6.98 6.44 -8.24
CA LEU A 67 5.56 6.35 -8.61
C LEU A 67 5.32 5.26 -9.67
N GLN A 68 6.15 5.20 -10.71
CA GLN A 68 6.02 4.19 -11.77
C GLN A 68 6.21 2.77 -11.24
N ASP A 69 7.17 2.58 -10.33
CA ASP A 69 7.43 1.27 -9.72
C ASP A 69 6.26 0.85 -8.83
N LYS A 70 5.68 1.76 -8.04
CA LYS A 70 4.50 1.46 -7.22
C LYS A 70 3.27 1.15 -8.09
N LEU A 71 3.02 1.92 -9.15
CA LEU A 71 1.93 1.64 -10.08
C LEU A 71 2.11 0.26 -10.74
N ARG A 72 3.31 -0.07 -11.19
CA ARG A 72 3.62 -1.39 -11.77
C ARG A 72 3.40 -2.52 -10.77
N SER A 73 3.81 -2.31 -9.52
CA SER A 73 3.58 -3.29 -8.44
C SER A 73 2.09 -3.51 -8.20
N MET A 74 1.27 -2.45 -8.20
CA MET A 74 -0.19 -2.55 -8.06
C MET A 74 -0.85 -3.23 -9.26
N GLU A 75 -0.39 -2.95 -10.48
CA GLU A 75 -0.82 -3.65 -11.69
C GLU A 75 -0.47 -5.15 -11.63
N SER A 76 0.77 -5.51 -11.25
CA SER A 76 1.19 -6.91 -11.14
C SER A 76 0.47 -7.69 -10.03
N ALA A 77 0.08 -7.00 -8.95
CA ALA A 77 -0.70 -7.58 -7.87
C ALA A 77 -2.20 -7.68 -8.20
N GLY A 78 -2.65 -7.17 -9.34
CA GLY A 78 -4.06 -7.18 -9.75
C GLY A 78 -4.94 -6.20 -8.97
N ILE A 79 -4.35 -5.21 -8.30
CA ILE A 79 -5.08 -4.18 -7.54
C ILE A 79 -5.67 -3.11 -8.48
N THR A 80 -4.95 -2.79 -9.56
CA THR A 80 -5.35 -1.80 -10.57
C THR A 80 -5.15 -2.34 -11.97
N GLU A 81 -5.95 -1.84 -12.90
CA GLU A 81 -5.83 -2.15 -14.33
C GLU A 81 -5.90 -0.88 -15.18
N LYS A 82 -5.40 -0.97 -16.41
CA LYS A 82 -5.53 0.12 -17.38
C LYS A 82 -6.96 0.17 -17.91
N SER A 83 -7.56 1.34 -17.87
CA SER A 83 -8.92 1.56 -18.35
C SER A 83 -9.03 2.78 -19.26
N LYS A 84 -10.10 2.82 -20.06
CA LYS A 84 -10.51 4.00 -20.86
C LYS A 84 -11.78 4.60 -20.25
N SER A 85 -11.70 4.96 -18.98
CA SER A 85 -12.85 5.47 -18.23
C SER A 85 -13.22 6.91 -18.64
N PRO A 86 -14.52 7.24 -18.77
CA PRO A 86 -14.95 8.64 -18.89
C PRO A 86 -14.85 9.39 -17.55
N TRP A 87 -14.55 8.69 -16.45
CA TRP A 87 -14.29 9.24 -15.13
C TRP A 87 -12.78 9.26 -14.86
N ALA A 88 -12.24 10.40 -14.45
CA ALA A 88 -10.83 10.52 -14.07
C ALA A 88 -10.65 11.54 -12.95
N SER A 89 -9.93 11.15 -11.90
CA SER A 89 -9.46 12.05 -10.84
C SER A 89 -7.93 12.12 -10.87
N PRO A 90 -7.31 13.28 -10.60
CA PRO A 90 -5.86 13.41 -10.69
C PRO A 90 -5.17 12.75 -9.50
N LEU A 91 -4.05 12.08 -9.77
CA LEU A 91 -3.18 11.52 -8.73
C LEU A 91 -2.44 12.64 -8.00
N VAL A 92 -2.40 12.57 -6.66
CA VAL A 92 -1.68 13.50 -5.79
C VAL A 92 -0.70 12.71 -4.93
N LEU A 93 0.57 13.12 -4.97
CA LEU A 93 1.63 12.49 -4.19
C LEU A 93 1.74 13.15 -2.82
N VAL A 94 1.62 12.33 -1.77
CA VAL A 94 1.80 12.77 -0.39
C VAL A 94 3.02 12.06 0.18
N ARG A 95 3.98 12.85 0.69
CA ARG A 95 5.13 12.31 1.41
C ARG A 95 4.67 11.90 2.80
N LYS A 96 4.66 10.60 3.07
CA LYS A 96 4.46 10.10 4.43
C LYS A 96 5.73 10.38 5.24
N LYS A 97 5.58 10.91 6.45
CA LYS A 97 6.69 11.00 7.39
C LYS A 97 7.13 9.58 7.74
N VAL A 98 8.39 9.26 7.49
CA VAL A 98 9.02 8.09 8.11
C VAL A 98 9.37 8.50 9.54
N GLU A 99 8.88 7.78 10.53
CA GLU A 99 9.41 7.92 11.88
C GLU A 99 10.90 7.62 11.82
N CYS A 100 11.73 8.55 12.29
CA CYS A 100 13.13 8.22 12.57
C CYS A 100 13.12 7.13 13.63
N SER A 101 13.66 5.96 13.30
CA SER A 101 14.12 5.04 14.34
C SER A 101 15.11 5.80 15.24
N PRO A 102 15.02 5.70 16.58
CA PRO A 102 15.89 6.42 17.51
C PRO A 102 17.41 6.19 17.32
N GLN A 103 17.81 5.27 16.44
CA GLN A 103 19.20 4.84 16.25
C GLN A 103 19.89 5.40 15.00
N SER A 104 19.22 6.20 14.16
CA SER A 104 19.93 6.90 13.08
C SER A 104 20.69 8.09 13.67
N ARG A 105 21.89 7.82 14.18
CA ARG A 105 22.87 8.85 14.53
C ARG A 105 23.20 9.61 13.24
N CYS A 106 22.59 10.77 13.05
CA CYS A 106 23.05 11.73 12.06
C CYS A 106 24.49 12.07 12.45
N HIS A 107 25.47 11.68 11.64
CA HIS A 107 26.80 12.23 11.76
C HIS A 107 26.70 13.71 11.35
N GLU A 108 26.91 14.58 12.34
CA GLU A 108 27.18 15.99 12.10
C GLU A 108 28.45 16.12 11.25
N GLY A 109 28.36 16.91 10.19
CA GLY A 109 29.44 17.35 9.33
C GLY A 109 29.05 18.68 8.68
#